data_AF-A0AB37UAJ7-F1
#
_entry.id   AF-A0AB37UAJ7-F1
#
_cell.length_a   1.000
_cell.length_b   1.000
_cell.length_c   1.000
_cell.angle_alpha   90.00
_cell.angle_beta   90.00
_cell.angle_gamma   90.00
#
_symmetry.space_group_name_H-M   'P 1'
#
loop_
_entity.id
_entity.type
_entity.pdbx_description
1 polymer ?
#
loop_
_entity_poly.entity_id
_entity_poly.type
_entity_poly.pdbx_seq_one_letter_code
_entity_poly.pdbx_strand_id
1 'polypeptide(L)'
;MAPRPQLNGRLIRLNEDSPPIYLVDEGRKRHVPNPQTFDNLFRDWDRLDNVPDLNEIDDGTAISNGAILARAINTAPVYLIDNGVKRHIASPETMDKYYFSWEEIRGVDQIMLDNIPSGAQIQ
;
A
#
# COMPACT_ATOMS: atom_id res chain seq x y z
N MET A 1 0.61 -22.16 -2.56
CA MET A 1 0.58 -20.69 -2.66
C MET A 1 1.35 -20.30 -3.92
N ALA A 2 0.93 -19.22 -4.59
CA ALA A 2 1.66 -18.65 -5.71
C ALA A 2 1.43 -17.13 -5.78
N PRO A 3 2.35 -16.35 -6.39
CA PRO A 3 2.09 -14.94 -6.68
C PRO A 3 0.91 -14.77 -7.65
N ARG A 4 0.10 -13.74 -7.44
CA ARG A 4 -1.04 -13.34 -8.28
C ARG A 4 -0.88 -11.89 -8.78
N PRO A 5 0.06 -11.57 -9.69
CA PRO A 5 0.31 -10.19 -10.14
C PRO A 5 -0.91 -9.47 -10.74
N GLN A 6 -1.87 -10.22 -11.30
CA GLN A 6 -3.13 -9.69 -11.80
C GLN A 6 -4.02 -9.07 -10.72
N LEU A 7 -3.74 -9.34 -9.44
CA LEU A 7 -4.43 -8.76 -8.29
C LEU A 7 -3.69 -7.54 -7.72
N ASN A 8 -2.56 -7.09 -8.30
CA ASN A 8 -1.83 -5.95 -7.77
C ASN A 8 -2.71 -4.69 -7.65
N GLY A 9 -2.66 -4.04 -6.49
CA GLY A 9 -3.46 -2.88 -6.12
C GLY A 9 -4.83 -3.20 -5.54
N ARG A 10 -5.22 -4.48 -5.47
CA ARG A 10 -6.46 -4.90 -4.81
C ARG A 10 -6.27 -4.88 -3.29
N LEU A 11 -7.27 -4.34 -2.60
CA LEU A 11 -7.47 -4.57 -1.17
C LEU A 11 -8.42 -5.76 -1.01
N ILE A 12 -7.98 -6.78 -0.30
CA ILE A 12 -8.69 -8.06 -0.21
C ILE A 12 -8.90 -8.50 1.24
N ARG A 13 -9.97 -9.25 1.46
CA ARG A 13 -10.31 -9.95 2.71
C ARG A 13 -10.92 -11.31 2.40
N LEU A 14 -10.99 -12.21 3.39
CA LEU A 14 -11.58 -13.54 3.20
C LEU A 14 -13.09 -13.47 2.94
N ASN A 15 -13.81 -12.70 3.75
CA ASN A 15 -15.25 -12.44 3.65
C ASN A 15 -15.59 -11.13 4.38
N GLU A 16 -16.87 -10.75 4.38
CA GLU A 16 -17.31 -9.46 4.95
C GLU A 16 -17.03 -9.30 6.44
N ASP A 17 -17.08 -10.41 7.18
CA ASP A 17 -16.86 -10.44 8.62
C ASP A 17 -15.39 -10.63 9.01
N SER A 18 -14.47 -10.73 8.04
CA SER A 18 -13.06 -11.01 8.30
C SER A 18 -12.27 -9.74 8.59
N PRO A 19 -11.69 -9.60 9.80
CA PRO A 19 -10.89 -8.43 10.16
C PRO A 19 -9.60 -8.27 9.35
N PRO A 20 -8.84 -9.33 9.00
CA PRO A 20 -7.60 -9.17 8.26
C PRO A 20 -7.83 -8.63 6.85
N ILE A 21 -7.24 -7.46 6.57
CA ILE A 21 -7.21 -6.84 5.25
C ILE A 21 -5.79 -6.95 4.70
N TYR A 22 -5.68 -7.24 3.42
CA TYR A 22 -4.41 -7.31 2.72
C TYR A 22 -4.41 -6.41 1.50
N LEU A 23 -3.30 -5.71 1.28
CA LEU A 23 -2.98 -5.11 -0.01
C LEU A 23 -2.24 -6.15 -0.84
N VAL A 24 -2.66 -6.41 -2.08
CA VAL A 24 -1.87 -7.22 -3.00
C VAL A 24 -0.88 -6.34 -3.76
N ASP A 25 0.40 -6.68 -3.66
CA ASP A 25 1.52 -5.93 -4.23
C ASP A 25 2.64 -6.91 -4.60
N GLU A 26 3.28 -6.70 -5.75
CA GLU A 26 4.23 -7.66 -6.34
C GLU A 26 3.69 -9.11 -6.42
N GLY A 27 2.38 -9.26 -6.61
CA GLY A 27 1.65 -10.52 -6.66
C GLY A 27 1.44 -11.18 -5.30
N ARG A 28 1.82 -10.54 -4.19
CA ARG A 28 1.76 -11.12 -2.85
C ARG A 28 0.79 -10.34 -1.96
N LYS A 29 0.10 -11.02 -1.04
CA LYS A 29 -0.78 -10.37 -0.08
C LYS A 29 0.02 -9.83 1.10
N ARG A 30 -0.09 -8.53 1.37
CA ARG A 30 0.61 -7.83 2.43
C ARG A 30 -0.39 -7.37 3.47
N HIS A 31 -0.32 -7.93 4.68
CA HIS A 31 -1.27 -7.61 5.75
C HIS A 31 -1.19 -6.14 6.13
N VAL A 32 -2.35 -5.47 6.24
CA VAL A 32 -2.48 -4.13 6.80
C VAL A 32 -2.74 -4.28 8.31
N PRO A 33 -1.82 -3.86 9.19
CA PRO A 33 -1.77 -4.35 10.56
C PRO A 33 -2.84 -3.77 11.49
N ASN A 34 -3.45 -2.64 11.14
CA ASN A 34 -4.50 -1.99 11.94
C ASN A 34 -5.26 -0.92 11.11
N PRO A 35 -6.46 -0.50 11.59
CA PRO A 35 -7.26 0.54 10.94
C PRO A 35 -6.53 1.87 10.73
N GLN A 36 -5.74 2.33 11.70
CA GLN A 36 -5.00 3.59 11.55
C GLN A 36 -4.00 3.56 10.39
N THR A 37 -3.36 2.40 10.15
CA THR A 37 -2.46 2.22 9.01
C THR A 37 -3.23 2.15 7.70
N PHE A 38 -4.45 1.61 7.71
CA PHE A 38 -5.34 1.66 6.56
C PHE A 38 -5.72 3.10 6.21
N ASP A 39 -6.18 3.86 7.20
CA ASP A 39 -6.63 5.25 7.04
C ASP A 39 -5.49 6.18 6.58
N ASN A 40 -4.23 5.90 6.94
CA ASN A 40 -3.07 6.66 6.43
C ASN A 40 -2.78 6.44 4.93
N LEU A 41 -3.34 5.38 4.33
CA LEU A 41 -2.94 4.91 3.01
C LEU A 41 -4.08 4.95 2.00
N PHE A 42 -5.29 4.59 2.39
CA PHE A 42 -6.40 4.36 1.47
C PHE A 42 -7.52 5.39 1.67
N ARG A 43 -8.36 5.56 0.64
CA ARG A 43 -9.40 6.61 0.60
C ARG A 43 -10.51 6.37 1.62
N ASP A 44 -10.97 5.13 1.69
CA ASP A 44 -12.11 4.68 2.47
C ASP A 44 -12.10 3.15 2.51
N TRP A 45 -13.07 2.60 3.26
CA TRP A 45 -13.22 1.16 3.48
C TRP A 45 -14.16 0.49 2.47
N ASP A 46 -14.61 1.21 1.44
CA ASP A 46 -15.64 0.71 0.51
C ASP A 46 -15.05 -0.22 -0.57
N ARG A 47 -13.76 -0.08 -0.89
CA ARG A 47 -13.07 -0.92 -1.87
C ARG A 47 -12.37 -2.11 -1.21
N LEU A 48 -13.16 -3.08 -0.75
CA LEU A 48 -12.67 -4.35 -0.20
C LEU A 48 -13.24 -5.54 -0.98
N ASP A 49 -12.38 -6.26 -1.70
CA ASP A 49 -12.78 -7.45 -2.45
C ASP A 49 -12.76 -8.69 -1.55
N ASN A 50 -13.85 -9.46 -1.58
CA ASN A 50 -13.90 -10.77 -0.92
C ASN A 50 -13.22 -11.82 -1.81
N VAL A 51 -12.13 -12.42 -1.33
CA VAL A 51 -11.34 -13.43 -2.04
C VAL A 51 -11.30 -14.70 -1.19
N PRO A 52 -12.22 -15.67 -1.42
CA PRO A 52 -12.32 -16.90 -0.62
C PRO A 52 -11.04 -17.74 -0.64
N ASP A 53 -10.30 -17.68 -1.74
CA ASP A 53 -9.05 -18.38 -1.99
C ASP A 53 -7.80 -17.55 -1.60
N LEU A 54 -7.91 -16.55 -0.71
CA LEU A 54 -6.75 -15.73 -0.33
C LEU A 54 -5.56 -16.55 0.19
N ASN A 55 -5.83 -17.73 0.77
CA ASN A 55 -4.80 -18.62 1.31
C ASN A 55 -3.95 -19.26 0.21
N GLU A 56 -4.38 -19.17 -1.06
CA GLU A 56 -3.60 -19.60 -2.21
C GLU A 56 -2.64 -18.52 -2.73
N ILE A 57 -2.77 -17.28 -2.27
CA ILE A 57 -1.90 -16.16 -2.63
C ILE A 57 -0.68 -16.17 -1.71
N ASP A 58 0.51 -16.06 -2.29
CA ASP A 58 1.76 -15.93 -1.52
C ASP A 58 1.71 -14.75 -0.54
N ASP A 59 2.22 -14.98 0.67
CA ASP A 59 2.43 -13.93 1.66
C ASP A 59 3.59 -13.01 1.25
N GLY A 60 3.33 -11.71 1.32
CA GLY A 60 4.34 -10.67 1.23
C GLY A 60 4.66 -10.11 2.61
N THR A 61 5.75 -9.34 2.72
CA THR A 61 6.06 -8.61 3.95
C THR A 61 4.89 -7.69 4.32
N ALA A 62 4.36 -7.85 5.54
CA ALA A 62 3.27 -7.03 6.04
C ALA A 62 3.60 -5.54 5.95
N ILE A 63 2.58 -4.71 5.77
CA ILE A 63 2.73 -3.26 5.83
C ILE A 63 3.15 -2.90 7.25
N SER A 64 4.14 -2.02 7.40
CA SER A 64 4.57 -1.59 8.73
C SER A 64 3.46 -0.81 9.44
N ASN A 65 3.36 -1.00 10.75
CA ASN A 65 2.46 -0.20 11.57
C ASN A 65 2.80 1.29 11.42
N GLY A 66 1.80 2.10 11.07
CA GLY A 66 1.98 3.53 10.85
C GLY A 66 2.65 3.89 9.52
N ALA A 67 2.63 2.99 8.53
CA ALA A 67 3.01 3.33 7.16
C ALA A 67 2.22 4.55 6.65
N ILE A 68 2.85 5.35 5.79
CA ILE A 68 2.30 6.61 5.28
C ILE A 68 2.56 6.78 3.79
N LEU A 69 1.74 7.63 3.18
CA LEU A 69 2.05 8.27 1.90
C LEU A 69 2.76 9.58 2.16
N ALA A 70 3.84 9.85 1.43
CA ALA A 70 4.63 11.07 1.60
C ALA A 70 5.15 11.63 0.28
N ARG A 71 5.35 12.95 0.25
CA ARG A 71 6.04 13.66 -0.86
C ARG A 71 6.92 14.75 -0.30
N ALA A 72 8.00 15.07 -1.03
CA ALA A 72 8.76 16.27 -0.71
C ALA A 72 7.89 17.51 -1.01
N ILE A 73 7.90 18.49 -0.11
CA ILE A 73 7.14 19.74 -0.28
C ILE A 73 7.51 20.39 -1.63
N ASN A 74 6.49 20.86 -2.37
CA ASN A 74 6.62 21.45 -3.71
C ASN A 74 7.18 20.50 -4.79
N THR A 75 7.08 19.18 -4.61
CA THR A 75 7.47 18.19 -5.61
C THR A 75 6.31 17.29 -6.00
N ALA A 76 6.38 16.72 -7.20
CA ALA A 76 5.38 15.78 -7.72
C ALA A 76 5.51 14.32 -7.21
N PRO A 77 6.73 13.74 -7.03
CA PRO A 77 6.86 12.33 -6.67
C PRO A 77 6.22 11.98 -5.33
N VAL A 78 5.39 10.93 -5.32
CA VAL A 78 4.73 10.38 -4.13
C VAL A 78 5.33 9.02 -3.81
N TYR A 79 5.52 8.75 -2.52
CA TYR A 79 6.13 7.53 -2.03
C TYR A 79 5.23 6.86 -0.98
N LEU A 80 5.15 5.53 -1.03
CA LEU A 80 4.79 4.73 0.13
C LEU A 80 6.05 4.60 1.01
N ILE A 81 5.94 4.96 2.28
CA ILE A 81 6.99 4.74 3.27
C ILE A 81 6.54 3.62 4.20
N ASP A 82 7.21 2.48 4.07
CA ASP A 82 6.93 1.29 4.85
C ASP A 82 8.17 0.39 4.91
N ASN A 83 8.28 -0.46 5.93
CA ASN A 83 9.39 -1.40 6.11
C ASN A 83 10.79 -0.76 6.01
N GLY A 84 10.91 0.50 6.45
CA GLY A 84 12.16 1.25 6.43
C GLY A 84 12.62 1.71 5.05
N VAL A 85 11.78 1.60 4.02
CA VAL A 85 12.08 2.04 2.65
C VAL A 85 11.04 3.04 2.14
N LYS A 86 11.43 3.86 1.15
CA LYS A 86 10.52 4.67 0.34
C LYS A 86 10.35 4.01 -1.01
N ARG A 87 9.11 3.77 -1.43
CA ARG A 87 8.77 3.16 -2.72
C ARG A 87 8.03 4.18 -3.56
N HIS A 88 8.63 4.57 -4.67
CA HIS A 88 8.02 5.54 -5.58
C HIS A 88 6.74 4.95 -6.18
N ILE A 89 5.68 5.75 -6.21
CA ILE A 89 4.42 5.40 -6.88
C ILE A 89 4.49 5.96 -8.29
N ALA A 90 4.51 5.08 -9.29
CA ALA A 90 4.95 5.42 -10.65
C ALA A 90 4.17 6.55 -11.31
N SER A 91 2.86 6.61 -11.05
CA SER A 91 1.97 7.55 -11.71
C SER A 91 0.65 7.74 -10.94
N PRO A 92 -0.16 8.75 -11.31
CA PRO A 92 -1.51 8.90 -10.77
C PRO A 92 -2.40 7.68 -11.00
N GLU A 93 -2.26 6.99 -12.15
CA GLU A 93 -2.98 5.76 -12.44
C GLU A 93 -2.58 4.64 -11.48
N THR A 94 -1.31 4.57 -11.06
CA THR A 94 -0.89 3.64 -10.00
C THR A 94 -1.50 4.02 -8.64
N MET A 95 -1.61 5.31 -8.30
CA MET A 95 -2.32 5.75 -7.09
C MET A 95 -3.77 5.25 -7.09
N ASP A 96 -4.49 5.42 -8.21
CA ASP A 96 -5.87 4.93 -8.36
C ASP A 96 -5.96 3.40 -8.31
N LYS A 97 -5.06 2.71 -9.03
CA LYS A 97 -4.99 1.24 -9.07
C LYS A 97 -4.89 0.65 -7.67
N TYR A 98 -4.02 1.20 -6.82
CA TYR A 98 -3.77 0.76 -5.44
C TYR A 98 -4.72 1.37 -4.41
N TYR A 99 -5.70 2.17 -4.86
CA TYR A 99 -6.66 2.86 -4.01
C TYR A 99 -6.05 3.81 -2.97
N PHE A 100 -4.84 4.28 -3.25
CA PHE A 100 -4.16 5.20 -2.35
C PHE A 100 -4.91 6.54 -2.28
N SER A 101 -4.89 7.14 -1.10
CA SER A 101 -5.52 8.44 -0.85
C SER A 101 -4.58 9.58 -1.19
N TRP A 102 -5.03 10.48 -2.06
CA TRP A 102 -4.33 11.73 -2.34
C TRP A 102 -4.39 12.70 -1.16
N GLU A 103 -5.43 12.59 -0.33
CA GLU A 103 -5.68 13.48 0.82
C GLU A 103 -4.77 13.15 2.00
N GLU A 104 -4.32 11.91 2.10
CA GLU A 104 -3.45 11.42 3.18
C GLU A 104 -1.95 11.59 2.91
N ILE A 105 -1.58 12.21 1.79
CA ILE A 105 -0.18 12.46 1.45
C ILE A 105 0.41 13.51 2.38
N ARG A 106 1.39 13.09 3.18
CA ARG A 106 2.14 13.96 4.08
C ARG A 106 3.25 14.70 3.34
N GLY A 107 3.26 16.03 3.46
CA GLY A 107 4.37 16.86 3.01
C GLY A 107 5.54 16.74 3.99
N VAL A 108 6.72 16.40 3.49
CA VAL A 108 7.95 16.30 4.29
C VAL A 108 9.10 17.04 3.62
N ASP A 109 10.15 17.35 4.37
CA ASP A 109 11.36 17.91 3.80
C ASP A 109 12.07 16.88 2.91
N GLN A 110 12.63 17.35 1.79
CA GLN A 110 13.35 16.48 0.86
C GLN A 110 14.48 15.70 1.54
N ILE A 111 15.18 16.33 2.49
CA ILE A 111 16.27 15.69 3.23
C ILE A 111 15.78 14.50 4.06
N MET A 112 14.54 14.50 4.55
CA MET A 112 13.99 13.33 5.25
C MET A 112 13.80 12.16 4.29
N LEU A 113 13.26 12.42 3.09
CA LEU A 113 13.11 11.37 2.08
C LEU A 113 14.46 10.85 1.62
N ASP A 114 15.45 11.70 1.39
CA ASP A 114 16.77 11.31 0.89
C ASP A 114 17.53 10.36 1.85
N ASN A 115 17.22 10.43 3.15
CA ASN A 115 17.76 9.52 4.16
C ASN A 115 17.05 8.16 4.24
N ILE A 116 15.93 7.98 3.55
CA ILE A 116 15.20 6.70 3.52
C ILE A 116 15.67 5.90 2.29
N PRO A 117 16.14 4.65 2.47
CA PRO A 117 16.51 3.77 1.36
C PRO A 117 15.39 3.61 0.33
N SER A 118 15.74 3.59 -0.95
CA SER A 118 14.77 3.36 -2.03
C SER A 118 14.44 1.87 -2.16
N GLY A 119 13.16 1.55 -2.15
CA GLY A 119 12.64 0.22 -2.47
C GLY A 119 12.18 0.10 -3.92
N ALA A 120 11.64 -1.08 -4.26
CA ALA A 120 11.06 -1.33 -5.59
C ALA A 120 9.89 -0.36 -5.86
N GLN A 121 9.86 0.21 -7.08
CA GLN A 121 8.79 1.09 -7.51
C GLN A 121 7.44 0.35 -7.56
N ILE A 122 6.36 1.02 -7.17
CA ILE A 122 4.99 0.52 -7.29
C ILE A 122 4.47 0.89 -8.69
N GLN A 123 3.96 -0.09 -9.43
CA GLN A 123 3.44 0.04 -10.81
C GLN A 123 2.02 -0.53 -10.96
#